data_AF-H1YDF3-F1
#
_entry.id   AF-H1YDF3-F1
#
_cell.length_a   1.000
_cell.length_b   1.000
_cell.length_c   1.000
_cell.angle_alpha   90.00
_cell.angle_beta   90.00
_cell.angle_gamma   90.00
#
_symmetry.space_group_name_H-M   'P 1'
#
loop_
_entity.id
_entity.type
_entity.pdbx_description
1 polymer ?
#
loop_
_entity_poly.entity_id
_entity_poly.type
_entity_poly.pdbx_seq_one_letter_code
_entity_poly.pdbx_strand_id
1 'polypeptide(L)' 'MESTSIVDRLLKNMGNMHELGRQRAFELGNPFYAKFTEDGDYYRKELPTGEKFLVTVEILTDENDMPVKVKDTIIKKLN' A
#
# COMPACT_ATOMS: atom_id res chain seq x y z
N MET A 1 -8.57 29.44 23.62
CA MET A 1 -8.84 28.95 22.26
C MET A 1 -7.50 28.49 21.72
N GLU A 2 -7.26 27.18 21.69
CA GLU A 2 -6.00 26.62 21.20
C GLU A 2 -5.89 26.88 19.70
N SER A 3 -4.84 27.58 19.28
CA SER A 3 -4.49 27.77 17.88
C SER A 3 -4.20 26.40 17.27
N THR A 4 -5.19 25.84 16.56
CA THR A 4 -5.05 24.54 15.89
C THR A 4 -3.90 24.67 14.89
N SER A 5 -2.81 23.96 15.13
CA SER A 5 -1.59 24.09 14.35
C SER A 5 -1.88 23.74 12.89
N ILE A 6 -1.23 24.41 11.94
CA ILE A 6 -1.26 24.01 10.52
C ILE A 6 -0.89 22.53 10.39
N VAL A 7 -0.01 22.05 11.28
CA VAL A 7 0.39 20.64 11.39
C VAL A 7 -0.81 19.75 11.75
N ASP A 8 -1.66 20.12 12.70
CA ASP A 8 -2.85 19.33 13.07
C ASP A 8 -3.85 19.21 11.92
N ARG A 9 -4.02 20.27 11.12
CA ARG A 9 -4.86 20.22 9.91
C ARG A 9 -4.29 19.31 8.83
N LEU A 10 -2.96 19.32 8.64
CA LEU A 10 -2.29 18.43 7.69
C LEU A 10 -2.38 16.97 8.15
N LEU A 11 -2.14 16.71 9.43
CA LEU A 11 -2.23 15.38 10.05
C LEU A 11 -3.64 14.79 9.97
N LYS A 12 -4.69 15.62 10.07
CA LYS A 12 -6.09 15.19 9.97
C LYS A 12 -6.41 14.52 8.62
N ASN A 13 -5.74 14.95 7.54
CA ASN A 13 -5.92 14.38 6.21
C ASN A 13 -4.94 13.22 5.93
N MET A 14 -3.85 13.10 6.69
CA MET A 14 -2.87 12.02 6.54
C MET A 14 -3.43 10.63 6.88
N GLY A 15 -4.43 10.56 7.77
CA GLY A 15 -5.13 9.31 8.07
C GLY A 15 -5.78 8.66 6.84
N ASN A 16 -6.08 9.45 5.80
CA ASN A 16 -6.73 9.00 4.58
C ASN A 16 -5.74 8.68 3.44
N MET A 17 -4.43 8.92 3.61
CA MET A 17 -3.46 8.74 2.53
C MET A 17 -3.35 7.29 2.04
N HIS A 18 -3.51 6.31 2.94
CA HIS A 18 -3.53 4.89 2.58
C HIS A 18 -4.76 4.53 1.75
N GLU A 19 -5.92 5.09 2.11
CA GLU A 19 -7.18 4.83 1.43
C GLU A 19 -7.24 5.56 0.08
N LEU A 20 -6.70 6.78 -0.02
CA LEU A 20 -6.48 7.49 -1.28
C LEU A 20 -5.50 6.74 -2.20
N GLY A 21 -4.41 6.21 -1.64
CA GLY A 21 -3.44 5.39 -2.39
C GLY A 21 -4.07 4.10 -2.92
N ARG A 22 -4.86 3.41 -2.10
CA ARG A 22 -5.63 2.22 -2.49
C ARG A 22 -6.64 2.55 -3.58
N GLN A 23 -7.43 3.60 -3.40
CA GLN A 23 -8.40 4.05 -4.40
C GLN A 23 -7.71 4.31 -5.73
N ARG A 24 -6.59 5.05 -5.73
CA ARG A 24 -5.86 5.38 -6.94
C ARG A 24 -5.26 4.15 -7.62
N ALA A 25 -4.75 3.19 -6.86
CA ALA A 25 -4.27 1.92 -7.40
C ALA A 25 -5.40 1.20 -8.15
N PHE A 26 -6.59 1.14 -7.55
CA PHE A 26 -7.74 0.45 -8.15
C PHE A 26 -8.32 1.16 -9.36
N GLU A 27 -8.37 2.50 -9.36
CA GLU A 27 -8.73 3.30 -10.54
C GLU A 27 -7.84 3.00 -11.75
N LEU A 28 -6.57 2.65 -11.51
CA LEU A 28 -5.61 2.28 -12.54
C LEU A 28 -5.59 0.78 -12.85
N GLY A 29 -6.47 -0.02 -12.22
CA GLY A 29 -6.51 -1.48 -12.37
C GLY A 29 -5.36 -2.21 -11.69
N ASN A 30 -4.59 -1.54 -10.83
CA ASN A 30 -3.43 -2.10 -10.15
C ASN A 30 -3.81 -2.71 -8.80
N PRO A 31 -3.11 -3.78 -8.37
CA PRO A 31 -3.19 -4.23 -6.99
C PRO A 31 -2.60 -3.19 -6.03
N PHE A 32 -3.15 -3.16 -4.82
CA PHE A 32 -2.64 -2.35 -3.72
C PHE A 32 -1.84 -3.24 -2.75
N TYR A 33 -0.68 -2.76 -2.30
CA TYR A 33 0.19 -3.47 -1.35
C TYR A 33 0.33 -2.66 -0.08
N ALA A 34 0.15 -3.31 1.07
CA ALA A 34 0.36 -2.71 2.38
C ALA A 34 1.13 -3.67 3.31
N LYS A 35 2.04 -3.12 4.10
CA LYS A 35 2.79 -3.86 5.12
C LYS A 35 2.22 -3.52 6.49
N PHE A 36 1.90 -4.55 7.27
CA PHE A 36 1.42 -4.41 8.64
C PHE A 36 2.42 -5.10 9.58
N THR A 37 2.63 -4.53 10.77
CA THR A 37 3.59 -5.04 11.75
C THR A 37 3.33 -6.50 12.14
N GLU A 38 2.06 -6.91 12.15
CA GLU A 38 1.63 -8.28 12.47
C GLU A 38 1.97 -9.32 11.40
N ASP A 39 2.22 -8.91 10.15
CA ASP A 39 2.51 -9.81 9.04
C ASP A 39 4.02 -10.07 8.85
N GLY A 40 4.88 -9.50 9.71
CA GLY A 40 6.33 -9.65 9.64
C GLY A 40 6.91 -9.13 8.32
N ASP A 41 7.53 -10.02 7.53
CA ASP A 41 8.14 -9.69 6.24
C ASP A 41 7.19 -9.77 5.05
N TYR A 42 5.94 -10.20 5.28
CA TYR A 42 4.93 -10.32 4.23
C TYR A 42 4.15 -9.03 4.00
N TYR A 43 3.54 -8.93 2.84
CA TYR A 43 2.68 -7.84 2.41
C TYR A 43 1.26 -8.34 2.19
N ARG A 44 0.27 -7.51 2.49
CA ARG A 44 -1.10 -7.73 2.05
C ARG A 44 -1.29 -7.10 0.67
N LYS A 45 -1.63 -7.94 -0.31
CA LYS A 45 -2.02 -7.56 -1.66
C LYS A 45 -3.55 -7.55 -1.74
N GLU A 46 -4.12 -6.46 -2.20
CA GLU A 46 -5.54 -6.35 -2.47
C GLU A 46 -5.76 -6.05 -3.96
N LEU A 47 -6.61 -6.85 -4.61
CA LEU A 47 -7.00 -6.62 -6.00
C LEU A 47 -8.18 -5.63 -6.08
N PRO A 48 -8.36 -4.93 -7.22
CA PRO A 48 -9.56 -4.11 -7.45
C PRO A 48 -10.88 -4.90 -7.34
N THR A 49 -10.83 -6.23 -7.49
CA THR A 49 -11.96 -7.15 -7.28
C THR A 49 -12.34 -7.34 -5.81
N GLY A 50 -11.53 -6.82 -4.87
CA GLY A 50 -11.69 -6.98 -3.42
C GLY A 50 -10.99 -8.23 -2.86
N GLU A 51 -10.41 -9.09 -3.69
CA GLU A 51 -9.67 -10.26 -3.22
C GLU A 51 -8.37 -9.85 -2.53
N LYS A 52 -8.10 -10.47 -1.37
CA LYS A 52 -6.92 -10.19 -0.54
C LYS A 52 -6.01 -11.39 -0.46
N PHE A 53 -4.71 -11.14 -0.46
CA PHE A 53 -3.67 -12.16 -0.38
C PHE A 53 -2.54 -11.70 0.53
N LEU A 54 -1.92 -12.65 1.22
CA LEU A 54 -0.61 -12.44 1.83
C LEU A 54 0.45 -12.86 0.83
N VAL A 55 1.41 -11.99 0.54
CA VAL A 55 2.42 -12.18 -0.50
C VAL A 55 3.82 -11.80 0.00
N THR A 56 4.86 -12.38 -0.58
CA THR A 56 6.20 -11.78 -0.57
C THR A 56 6.32 -10.81 -1.73
N VAL A 57 7.09 -9.72 -1.56
CA VAL A 57 7.33 -8.72 -2.60
C VAL A 57 8.82 -8.61 -2.87
N GLU A 58 9.18 -8.69 -4.15
CA GLU A 58 10.49 -8.34 -4.67
C GLU A 58 10.34 -7.11 -5.59
N ILE A 59 11.10 -6.06 -5.32
CA ILE A 59 11.13 -4.86 -6.16
C ILE A 59 12.30 -5.01 -7.14
N LEU A 60 11.97 -5.12 -8.42
CA LEU A 60 12.96 -5.16 -9.50
C LEU A 60 13.27 -3.73 -9.91
N THR A 61 14.55 -3.38 -9.86
CA THR A 61 15.08 -2.07 -10.27
C THR A 61 15.74 -2.13 -11.64
N ASP A 62 15.85 -0.98 -12.30
CA ASP A 62 16.66 -0.82 -13.52
C ASP A 62 18.14 -0.52 -13.20
N GLU A 63 18.93 -0.21 -14.23
CA GLU A 63 20.37 0.10 -14.12
C GLU A 63 20.68 1.36 -13.29
N ASN A 64 19.68 2.21 -13.02
CA ASN A 64 19.81 3.42 -12.21
C ASN A 64 19.19 3.24 -10.81
N ASP A 65 18.98 1.98 -10.38
CA ASP A 65 18.32 1.63 -9.12
C ASP A 65 16.86 2.13 -9.01
N MET A 66 16.20 2.43 -10.14
CA MET A 66 14.81 2.89 -10.14
C MET A 66 13.84 1.69 -10.17
N PRO A 67 12.81 1.64 -9.31
CA PRO A 67 11.87 0.53 -9.27
C PRO A 67 11.00 0.52 -10.53
N VAL A 68 11.10 -0.56 -11.32
CA VAL A 68 10.35 -0.73 -12.57
C VAL A 68 9.24 -1.77 -12.46
N LYS A 69 9.37 -2.73 -11.54
CA LYS A 69 8.39 -3.81 -11.40
C LYS A 69 8.34 -4.36 -9.98
N VAL A 70 7.12 -4.66 -9.54
CA VAL A 70 6.87 -5.44 -8.34
C VAL A 70 6.60 -6.88 -8.77
N LYS A 71 7.39 -7.82 -8.27
CA LYS A 71 7.16 -9.25 -8.42
C LYS A 71 6.68 -9.79 -7.08
N ASP A 72 5.43 -10.23 -7.05
CA ASP A 72 4.83 -10.82 -5.86
C ASP A 72 4.69 -12.34 -5.98
N THR A 73 4.80 -13.05 -4.86
CA THR A 73 4.49 -14.49 -4.75
C THR A 73 3.41 -14.70 -3.70
N ILE A 74 2.31 -15.34 -4.09
CA ILE A 74 1.18 -15.60 -3.21
C ILE A 74 1.55 -16.66 -2.18
N ILE A 75 1.45 -16.31 -0.91
CA ILE A 75 1.65 -17.22 0.22
C ILE A 75 0.31 -17.82 0.66
N LYS A 76 -0.72 -16.98 0.80
CA LYS A 76 -2.09 -17.43 1.11
C LYS A 76 -3.13 -16.41 0.68
N LYS A 77 -4.35 -16.87 0.42
CA LYS A 77 -5.53 -16.00 0.29
C LYS A 77 -6.00 -15.57 1.69
N LEU A 78 -6.37 -14.31 1.83
CA LEU A 78 -6.97 -13.75 3.04
C LEU A 78 -8.48 -13.67 2.81
N ASN A 79 -9.26 -14.15 3.79
CA ASN A 79 -10.73 -14.13 3.77
C ASN A 79 -11.28 -12.75 4.12
#